data_AF-A0A836L1R6-F1
#
_entry.id   AF-A0A836L1R6-F1
#
_cell.length_a   1.000
_cell.length_b   1.000
_cell.length_c   1.000
_cell.angle_alpha   90.00
_cell.angle_beta   90.00
_cell.angle_gamma   90.00
#
_symmetry.space_group_name_H-M   'P 1'
#
loop_
_entity.id
_entity.type
_entity.pdbx_description
1 polymer ?
#
loop_
_entity_poly.entity_id
_entity_poly.type
_entity_poly.pdbx_seq_one_letter_code
_entity_poly.pdbx_strand_id
1 'polypeptide(L)'
;MQPPPPPMTPYEENITRSYQYLNGARAQSAILFSSTAFCLDRCLDTQELYTLMRTTNAPISYRLEKDMEEKKCAQNCSAKWDELFNLTLTETNEKAVQEVQASAIAKMMESMQH
;
A
#
# COMPACT_ATOMS: atom_id res chain seq x y z
N MET A 1 -21.43 28.77 -11.08
CA MET A 1 -20.04 28.48 -11.47
C MET A 1 -19.15 29.01 -10.34
N GLN A 2 -18.28 28.17 -9.78
CA GLN A 2 -17.35 28.58 -8.73
C GLN A 2 -16.25 29.45 -9.39
N PRO A 3 -15.87 30.60 -8.79
CA PRO A 3 -14.80 31.43 -9.36
C PRO A 3 -13.49 30.62 -9.43
N PRO A 4 -12.65 30.85 -10.45
CA PRO A 4 -11.35 30.19 -10.55
C PRO A 4 -10.50 30.53 -9.32
N PRO A 5 -9.73 29.58 -8.79
CA PRO A 5 -8.84 29.84 -7.66
C PRO A 5 -7.84 30.95 -8.01
N PRO A 6 -7.50 31.83 -7.06
CA PRO A 6 -6.50 32.87 -7.29
C PRO A 6 -5.15 32.24 -7.69
N PRO A 7 -4.37 32.90 -8.57
CA PRO A 7 -3.07 32.40 -8.97
C PRO A 7 -2.13 32.38 -7.76
N MET A 8 -1.42 31.26 -7.57
CA MET A 8 -0.44 31.09 -6.50
C MET A 8 0.76 32.01 -6.73
N THR A 9 1.33 32.52 -5.66
CA THR A 9 2.64 33.19 -5.71
C THR A 9 3.75 32.17 -5.99
N PRO A 10 4.92 32.59 -6.52
CA PRO A 10 6.04 31.67 -6.77
C PRO A 10 6.51 30.91 -5.52
N TYR A 11 6.35 31.52 -4.34
CA TYR A 11 6.64 30.88 -3.06
C TYR A 11 5.64 29.75 -2.75
N GLU A 12 4.35 30.02 -2.92
CA GLU A 12 3.27 29.04 -2.71
C GLU A 12 3.36 27.88 -3.71
N GLU A 13 3.72 28.15 -4.97
CA GLU A 13 3.95 27.11 -5.98
C GLU A 13 5.08 26.17 -5.59
N ASN A 14 6.23 26.72 -5.17
CA ASN A 14 7.38 25.92 -4.75
C ASN A 14 7.06 25.10 -3.51
N ILE A 15 6.42 25.69 -2.50
CA ILE A 15 6.01 24.96 -1.29
C ILE A 15 5.02 23.85 -1.62
N THR A 16 3.99 24.15 -2.42
CA THR A 16 2.98 23.16 -2.83
C THR A 16 3.65 21.98 -3.55
N ARG A 17 4.58 22.27 -4.47
CA ARG A 17 5.33 21.25 -5.18
C ARG A 17 6.21 20.43 -4.23
N SER A 18 6.92 21.07 -3.30
CA SER A 18 7.71 20.37 -2.28
C SER A 18 6.86 19.46 -1.41
N TYR A 19 5.68 19.91 -0.97
CA TYR A 19 4.74 19.08 -0.21
C TYR A 19 4.24 17.88 -1.02
N GLN A 20 3.91 18.08 -2.30
CA GLN A 20 3.50 16.98 -3.20
C GLN A 20 4.61 15.94 -3.34
N TYR A 21 5.85 16.36 -3.58
CA TYR A 21 7.00 15.44 -3.65
C TYR A 21 7.21 14.67 -2.35
N LEU A 22 7.18 15.38 -1.22
CA LEU A 22 7.44 14.77 0.08
C LEU A 22 6.33 13.77 0.47
N ASN A 23 5.07 14.08 0.15
CA ASN A 23 3.96 13.15 0.32
C ASN A 23 4.07 11.94 -0.62
N GLY A 24 4.46 12.15 -1.88
CA GLY A 24 4.70 11.06 -2.82
C GLY A 24 5.81 10.11 -2.33
N ALA A 25 6.92 10.66 -1.84
CA ALA A 25 8.02 9.86 -1.29
C ALA A 25 7.60 9.08 -0.03
N ARG A 26 6.82 9.70 0.87
CA ARG A 26 6.28 9.02 2.06
C ARG A 26 5.36 7.86 1.69
N ALA A 27 4.46 8.07 0.72
CA ALA A 27 3.57 7.03 0.23
C ALA A 27 4.35 5.86 -0.37
N GLN A 28 5.33 6.13 -1.24
CA GLN A 28 6.20 5.09 -1.82
C GLN A 28 6.97 4.32 -0.75
N SER A 29 7.52 5.02 0.26
CA SER A 29 8.22 4.38 1.37
C SER A 29 7.29 3.47 2.18
N ALA A 30 6.06 3.91 2.48
CA ALA A 30 5.08 3.11 3.20
C ALA A 30 4.64 1.87 2.39
N ILE A 31 4.46 2.00 1.08
CA ILE A 31 4.11 0.90 0.18
C ILE A 31 5.23 -0.15 0.17
N LEU A 32 6.49 0.29 -0.02
CA LEU A 32 7.65 -0.61 -0.05
C LEU A 32 7.85 -1.35 1.28
N PHE A 33 7.68 -0.64 2.40
CA PHE A 33 7.78 -1.26 3.72
C PHE A 33 6.68 -2.30 3.95
N SER A 34 5.43 -1.95 3.61
CA SER A 34 4.28 -2.83 3.81
C SER A 34 4.35 -4.07 2.91
N SER A 35 4.78 -3.91 1.66
CA SER A 35 4.94 -5.02 0.72
C SER A 35 5.99 -6.02 1.21
N THR A 36 7.12 -5.49 1.70
CA THR A 36 8.21 -6.30 2.24
C THR A 36 7.75 -7.05 3.48
N ALA A 37 7.14 -6.35 4.45
CA ALA A 37 6.64 -6.98 5.68
C ALA A 37 5.60 -8.07 5.37
N PHE A 38 4.60 -7.76 4.53
CA PHE A 38 3.56 -8.71 4.15
C PHE A 38 4.14 -9.97 3.49
N CYS A 39 5.05 -9.81 2.53
CA CYS A 39 5.62 -10.95 1.82
C CYS A 39 6.54 -11.79 2.71
N LEU A 40 7.26 -11.16 3.65
CA LEU A 40 8.05 -11.89 4.65
C LEU A 40 7.13 -12.70 5.58
N ASP A 41 6.08 -12.09 6.12
CA ASP A 41 5.12 -12.78 7.00
C ASP A 41 4.39 -13.94 6.30
N ARG A 42 4.13 -13.78 4.99
CA ARG A 42 3.44 -14.80 4.20
C ARG A 42 4.34 -15.97 3.81
N CYS A 43 5.61 -15.71 3.54
CA CYS A 43 6.51 -16.67 2.90
C CYS A 43 7.58 -17.26 3.82
N LEU A 44 7.97 -16.58 4.90
CA LEU A 44 8.91 -17.15 5.86
C LEU A 44 8.18 -18.15 6.75
N ASP A 45 8.68 -19.38 6.78
CA ASP A 45 8.17 -20.38 7.71
C ASP A 45 8.73 -20.13 9.10
N THR A 46 7.96 -19.40 9.91
CA THR A 46 8.28 -19.16 11.32
C THR A 46 8.02 -20.37 12.21
N GLN A 47 7.31 -21.41 11.73
CA GLN A 47 7.06 -22.64 12.47
C GLN A 47 8.24 -23.60 12.38
N GLU A 48 8.90 -23.67 11.21
CA GLU A 48 10.10 -24.51 11.03
C GLU A 48 11.31 -24.05 11.85
N LEU A 49 11.39 -22.76 12.22
CA LEU A 49 12.41 -22.23 13.14
C LEU A 49 12.32 -22.84 14.55
N TYR A 50 11.14 -23.29 14.97
CA TYR A 50 10.90 -23.92 16.27
C TYR A 50 10.82 -25.45 16.20
N THR A 51 10.93 -26.04 15.00
CA THR A 51 10.96 -27.50 14.83
C THR A 51 12.35 -27.97 14.45
N LEU A 52 12.74 -29.16 14.91
CA LEU A 52 14.08 -29.74 14.74
C LEU A 52 14.51 -29.95 13.26
N MET A 53 13.63 -29.74 12.28
CA MET A 53 13.87 -30.05 10.86
C MET A 53 14.81 -29.08 10.13
N ARG A 54 14.89 -27.80 10.54
CA ARG A 54 15.87 -26.83 10.02
C ARG A 54 17.04 -26.56 10.98
N THR A 55 16.99 -27.12 12.19
CA THR A 55 18.03 -26.96 13.23
C THR A 55 19.31 -27.75 12.92
N THR A 56 20.29 -27.73 13.83
CA THR A 56 21.68 -28.21 13.70
C THR A 56 21.86 -29.57 13.03
N ASN A 57 20.84 -30.44 13.04
CA ASN A 57 20.88 -31.79 12.50
C ASN A 57 20.41 -31.93 11.05
N ALA A 58 19.87 -30.87 10.45
CA ALA A 58 19.42 -30.90 9.06
C ALA A 58 20.63 -30.90 8.09
N PRO A 59 20.61 -31.71 7.02
CA PRO A 59 21.59 -31.61 5.94
C PRO A 59 21.58 -30.20 5.33
N ILE A 60 22.77 -29.67 4.98
CA ILE A 60 22.89 -28.34 4.36
C ILE A 60 22.05 -28.23 3.08
N SER A 61 21.99 -29.30 2.29
CA SER A 61 21.21 -29.36 1.05
C SER A 61 19.71 -29.10 1.29
N TYR A 62 19.15 -29.69 2.34
CA TYR A 62 17.75 -29.51 2.71
C TYR A 62 17.47 -28.06 3.15
N ARG A 63 18.35 -27.48 3.98
CA ARG A 63 18.22 -26.07 4.38
C ARG A 63 18.26 -25.14 3.18
N LEU A 64 19.21 -25.36 2.28
CA LEU A 64 19.36 -24.55 1.06
C LEU A 64 18.13 -24.66 0.13
N GLU A 65 17.56 -25.85 0.00
CA GLU A 65 16.33 -26.07 -0.77
C GLU A 65 15.17 -25.26 -0.18
N LYS A 66 14.98 -25.30 1.15
CA LYS A 66 13.97 -24.51 1.84
C LYS A 66 14.19 -23.00 1.72
N ASP A 67 15.43 -22.53 1.86
CA ASP A 67 15.76 -21.11 1.68
C ASP A 67 15.43 -20.65 0.25
N MET A 68 15.67 -21.50 -0.74
CA MET A 68 15.35 -21.22 -2.15
C MET A 68 13.84 -21.23 -2.42
N GLU A 69 13.08 -22.10 -1.77
CA GLU A 69 11.61 -22.10 -1.81
C GLU A 69 11.03 -20.81 -1.23
N GLU A 70 11.49 -20.39 -0.05
CA GLU A 70 11.05 -19.14 0.60
C GLU A 70 11.42 -17.91 -0.24
N LYS A 71 12.64 -17.86 -0.78
CA LYS A 71 13.07 -16.80 -1.69
C LYS A 71 12.17 -16.71 -2.91
N LYS A 72 11.84 -17.84 -3.53
CA LYS A 72 10.94 -17.90 -4.68
C LYS A 72 9.52 -17.45 -4.31
N CYS A 73 9.04 -17.82 -3.12
CA CYS A 73 7.76 -17.33 -2.60
C CYS A 73 7.77 -15.81 -2.47
N ALA A 74 8.79 -15.24 -1.81
CA ALA A 74 8.90 -13.79 -1.58
C ALA A 74 8.95 -13.01 -2.92
N GLN A 75 9.71 -13.50 -3.90
CA GLN A 75 9.76 -12.90 -5.25
C GLN A 75 8.40 -12.90 -5.95
N ASN A 76 7.68 -14.03 -5.88
CA ASN A 76 6.35 -14.13 -6.48
C ASN A 76 5.32 -13.27 -5.74
N CYS A 77 5.42 -13.18 -4.42
CA CYS A 77 4.58 -12.31 -3.60
C CYS A 77 4.81 -10.85 -3.97
N SER A 78 6.06 -10.39 -4.01
CA SER A 78 6.38 -9.00 -4.36
C SER A 78 5.92 -8.65 -5.77
N ALA A 79 6.05 -9.57 -6.73
CA ALA A 79 5.60 -9.35 -8.11
C ALA A 79 4.07 -9.17 -8.22
N LYS A 80 3.29 -9.78 -7.32
CA LYS A 80 1.82 -9.67 -7.29
C LYS A 80 1.32 -8.54 -6.40
N TRP A 81 2.16 -8.05 -5.50
CA TRP A 81 1.77 -7.05 -4.51
C TRP A 81 1.27 -5.76 -5.17
N ASP A 82 1.98 -5.26 -6.18
CA ASP A 82 1.62 -3.99 -6.83
C ASP A 82 0.24 -4.04 -7.49
N GLU A 83 -0.10 -5.16 -8.13
CA GLU A 83 -1.42 -5.37 -8.74
C GLU A 83 -2.52 -5.40 -7.67
N LEU A 84 -2.31 -6.18 -6.60
CA LEU A 84 -3.27 -6.29 -5.50
C LEU A 84 -3.46 -4.95 -4.78
N PHE A 85 -2.37 -4.21 -4.57
CA PHE A 85 -2.39 -2.90 -3.95
C PHE A 85 -3.17 -1.90 -4.81
N ASN A 86 -2.92 -1.85 -6.12
CA ASN A 86 -3.63 -0.95 -7.03
C ASN A 86 -5.12 -1.26 -7.11
N LEU A 87 -5.49 -2.55 -7.13
CA LEU A 87 -6.90 -2.96 -7.11
C LEU A 87 -7.58 -2.52 -5.81
N THR A 88 -6.96 -2.81 -4.66
CA THR A 88 -7.48 -2.42 -3.34
C THR A 88 -7.60 -0.90 -3.19
N LEU A 89 -6.61 -0.15 -3.67
CA LEU A 89 -6.60 1.31 -3.65
C LEU A 89 -7.74 1.87 -4.50
N THR A 90 -7.97 1.31 -5.68
CA THR A 90 -9.05 1.73 -6.59
C THR A 90 -10.40 1.50 -5.94
N GLU A 91 -10.65 0.29 -5.43
CA GLU A 91 -11.92 -0.04 -4.76
C GLU A 91 -12.17 0.84 -3.52
N THR A 92 -11.12 1.13 -2.75
CA THR A 92 -11.23 1.98 -1.55
C THR A 92 -11.55 3.43 -1.94
N ASN A 93 -10.90 3.96 -2.98
CA ASN A 93 -11.17 5.30 -3.48
C ASN A 93 -12.58 5.42 -4.05
N GLU A 94 -13.04 4.44 -4.82
CA GLU A 94 -14.41 4.42 -5.37
C GLU A 94 -15.46 4.47 -4.26
N LYS A 95 -15.28 3.66 -3.20
CA LYS A 95 -16.16 3.69 -2.02
C LYS A 95 -16.15 5.06 -1.32
N ALA A 96 -14.98 5.63 -1.09
CA ALA A 96 -14.86 6.94 -0.44
C ALA A 96 -15.53 8.05 -1.28
N VAL A 97 -15.37 8.02 -2.60
CA VAL A 97 -16.04 8.97 -3.51
C VAL A 97 -17.56 8.81 -3.42
N GLN A 98 -18.07 7.58 -3.43
CA GLN A 98 -19.51 7.33 -3.29
C GLN A 98 -20.07 7.86 -1.97
N GLU A 99 -19.36 7.66 -0.85
CA GLU A 99 -19.77 8.18 0.46
C GLU A 99 -19.83 9.71 0.49
N VAL A 100 -18.81 10.39 -0.05
CA VAL A 100 -18.78 11.86 -0.13
C VAL A 100 -19.88 12.38 -1.03
N GLN A 101 -20.11 11.74 -2.19
CA GLN A 101 -21.19 12.13 -3.10
C GLN A 101 -22.57 11.93 -2.46
N ALA A 102 -22.81 10.80 -1.78
CA ALA A 102 -24.05 10.55 -1.06
C ALA A 102 -24.29 11.60 0.04
N SER A 103 -23.24 11.93 0.81
CA SER A 103 -23.30 12.98 1.83
C SER A 103 -23.61 14.36 1.25
N ALA A 104 -23.00 14.71 0.11
CA ALA A 104 -23.25 15.97 -0.57
C ALA A 104 -24.68 16.06 -1.13
N ILE A 105 -25.20 14.97 -1.68
CA ILE A 105 -26.59 14.89 -2.18
C ILE A 105 -27.58 15.02 -1.02
N ALA A 106 -27.34 14.32 0.09
CA ALA A 106 -28.19 14.42 1.28
C ALA A 106 -28.27 15.86 1.80
N LYS A 107 -27.12 16.54 1.93
CA LYS A 107 -27.06 17.95 2.33
C LYS A 107 -27.78 18.88 1.34
N MET A 108 -27.65 18.62 0.04
CA MET A 108 -28.41 19.39 -0.97
C MET A 108 -29.92 19.17 -0.82
N MET A 109 -30.38 17.94 -0.61
CA MET A 109 -31.80 17.64 -0.41
C MET A 109 -32.36 18.29 0.86
N GLU A 110 -31.62 18.25 1.97
CA GLU A 110 -31.98 18.96 3.20
C GLU A 110 -32.08 20.48 2.97
N SER A 111 -31.14 21.06 2.22
CA SER A 111 -31.16 22.49 1.90
C SER A 111 -32.27 22.93 0.94
N MET A 112 -32.89 21.99 0.20
CA MET A 112 -34.02 22.26 -0.69
C MET A 112 -35.39 22.07 -0.01
N GLN A 113 -35.43 21.42 1.16
CA GLN A 113 -36.65 21.24 1.94
C GLN A 113 -36.95 22.41 2.90
N HIS A 114 -36.05 23.40 2.96
CA HIS A 114 -36.20 24.68 3.66
C HIS A 114 -36.22 25.84 2.66
#